data_AF-A0A6P1YRK9-F1
#
_entry.id   AF-A0A6P1YRK9-F1
#
_cell.length_a   1.000
_cell.length_b   1.000
_cell.length_c   1.000
_cell.angle_alpha   90.00
_cell.angle_beta   90.00
_cell.angle_gamma   90.00
#
_symmetry.space_group_name_H-M   'P 1'
#
loop_
_entity.id
_entity.type
_entity.pdbx_description
1 polymer ?
#
loop_
_entity_poly.entity_id
_entity_poly.type
_entity_poly.pdbx_seq_one_letter_code
_entity_poly.pdbx_strand_id
1 'polypeptide(L)'
;MELRKTVEVIDANDANLSGSAFVNVNLAGSRFDDVNMSGWSVNNVNFTGLSLECANMSGARISRADLVGVSIAECRIDGMRIDGILVTDMLAAYRAEHEAK
;
A
#
# COMPACT_ATOMS: atom_id res chain seq x y z
N MET A 1 -10.31 -3.19 -10.61
CA MET A 1 -10.35 -4.62 -10.24
C MET A 1 -10.92 -4.75 -8.84
N GLU A 2 -11.59 -5.86 -8.52
CA GLU A 2 -12.06 -6.13 -7.15
C GLU A 2 -11.67 -7.57 -6.79
N LEU A 3 -10.99 -7.75 -5.66
CA LEU A 3 -10.67 -9.07 -5.12
C LEU A 3 -11.31 -9.25 -3.75
N ARG A 4 -11.86 -10.45 -3.52
CA ARG A 4 -12.47 -10.87 -2.26
C ARG A 4 -12.10 -12.31 -1.96
N LYS A 5 -11.68 -12.59 -0.72
CA LYS A 5 -11.39 -13.94 -0.21
C LYS A 5 -10.30 -14.72 -0.98
N THR A 6 -9.44 -14.04 -1.73
CA THR A 6 -8.31 -14.63 -2.47
C THR A 6 -7.15 -14.94 -1.51
N VAL A 7 -6.41 -16.02 -1.80
CA VAL A 7 -5.24 -16.53 -1.04
C VAL A 7 -4.00 -16.70 -1.91
N GLU A 8 -3.89 -15.93 -2.99
CA GLU A 8 -2.78 -16.02 -3.95
C GLU A 8 -1.80 -14.86 -3.80
N VAL A 9 -0.51 -15.16 -3.99
CA VAL A 9 0.53 -14.15 -4.22
C VAL A 9 0.25 -13.51 -5.57
N ILE A 10 0.18 -12.18 -5.60
CA ILE A 10 0.06 -11.42 -6.85
C ILE A 10 1.44 -10.91 -7.23
N ASP A 11 1.84 -11.19 -8.47
CA ASP A 11 2.96 -10.54 -9.12
C ASP A 11 2.39 -9.71 -10.28
N ALA A 12 2.40 -8.38 -10.11
CA ALA A 12 1.86 -7.45 -11.08
C ALA A 12 2.95 -6.45 -11.48
N ASN A 13 3.16 -6.34 -12.80
CA ASN A 13 4.17 -5.47 -13.40
C ASN A 13 3.49 -4.65 -14.49
N ASP A 14 3.81 -3.36 -14.61
CA ASP A 14 3.29 -2.45 -15.66
C ASP A 14 1.75 -2.40 -15.73
N ALA A 15 1.09 -2.56 -14.57
CA ALA A 15 -0.36 -2.76 -14.50
C ALA A 15 -1.12 -1.49 -14.05
N ASN A 16 -2.37 -1.37 -14.49
CA ASN A 16 -3.29 -0.35 -13.96
C ASN A 16 -4.32 -0.97 -13.01
N LEU A 17 -4.16 -0.71 -11.72
CA LEU A 17 -5.06 -1.07 -10.63
C LEU A 17 -5.73 0.15 -9.98
N SER A 18 -5.72 1.33 -10.63
CA SER A 18 -6.29 2.55 -10.06
C SER A 18 -7.76 2.36 -9.67
N GLY A 19 -8.13 2.87 -8.49
CA GLY A 19 -9.49 2.78 -7.93
C GLY A 19 -9.93 1.36 -7.56
N SER A 20 -9.04 0.36 -7.58
CA SER A 20 -9.38 -1.01 -7.23
C SER A 20 -9.70 -1.17 -5.74
N ALA A 21 -10.52 -2.16 -5.42
CA ALA A 21 -10.93 -2.48 -4.06
C ALA A 21 -10.48 -3.89 -3.66
N PHE A 22 -9.81 -4.01 -2.51
CA PHE A 22 -9.34 -5.27 -1.96
C PHE A 22 -9.93 -5.44 -0.56
N VAL A 23 -10.79 -6.44 -0.38
CA VAL A 23 -11.55 -6.61 0.87
C VAL A 23 -11.51 -8.06 1.31
N ASN A 24 -11.01 -8.32 2.54
CA ASN A 24 -10.86 -9.67 3.09
C ASN A 24 -10.01 -10.57 2.18
N VAL A 25 -8.83 -10.12 1.78
CA VAL A 25 -7.91 -10.88 0.92
C VAL A 25 -6.56 -11.09 1.60
N ASN A 26 -5.88 -12.18 1.26
CA ASN A 26 -4.50 -12.40 1.64
C ASN A 26 -3.59 -12.09 0.45
N LEU A 27 -2.73 -11.10 0.60
CA LEU A 27 -1.74 -10.66 -0.39
C LEU A 27 -0.32 -10.74 0.18
N ALA A 28 -0.11 -11.57 1.20
CA ALA A 28 1.20 -11.76 1.82
C ALA A 28 2.23 -12.21 0.77
N GLY A 29 3.41 -11.58 0.78
CA GLY A 29 4.49 -11.85 -0.16
C GLY A 29 4.25 -11.38 -1.60
N SER A 30 3.16 -10.65 -1.88
CA SER A 30 2.89 -10.13 -3.24
C SER A 30 3.91 -9.05 -3.63
N ARG A 31 4.12 -8.90 -4.94
CA ARG A 31 5.00 -7.89 -5.54
C ARG A 31 4.22 -7.06 -6.55
N PHE A 32 4.35 -5.74 -6.44
CA PHE A 32 3.86 -4.80 -7.45
C PHE A 32 5.02 -3.89 -7.86
N ASP A 33 5.37 -3.93 -9.14
CA ASP A 33 6.42 -3.10 -9.74
C ASP A 33 5.85 -2.28 -10.90
N ASP A 34 6.14 -0.97 -10.92
CA ASP A 34 5.60 0.01 -11.87
C ASP A 34 4.06 -0.09 -12.06
N VAL A 35 3.33 -0.19 -10.95
CA VAL A 35 1.87 -0.34 -10.97
C VAL A 35 1.17 0.96 -10.59
N ASN A 36 0.15 1.35 -11.36
CA ASN A 36 -0.75 2.43 -10.97
C ASN A 36 -1.82 1.92 -9.99
N MET A 37 -1.73 2.30 -8.73
CA MET A 37 -2.65 1.93 -7.64
C MET A 37 -3.35 3.16 -7.04
N SER A 38 -3.41 4.26 -7.81
CA SER A 38 -3.97 5.52 -7.33
C SER A 38 -5.44 5.36 -6.93
N GLY A 39 -5.80 5.91 -5.76
CA GLY A 39 -7.14 5.85 -5.21
C GLY A 39 -7.62 4.46 -4.79
N TRP A 40 -6.74 3.43 -4.75
CA TRP A 40 -7.16 2.10 -4.31
C TRP A 40 -7.66 2.10 -2.87
N SER A 41 -8.56 1.17 -2.56
CA SER A 41 -9.14 1.01 -1.22
C SER A 41 -8.92 -0.40 -0.72
N VAL A 42 -8.37 -0.52 0.47
CA VAL A 42 -8.02 -1.79 1.10
C VAL A 42 -8.64 -1.86 2.49
N ASN A 43 -9.34 -2.96 2.77
CA ASN A 43 -9.91 -3.23 4.08
C ASN A 43 -9.74 -4.70 4.48
N ASN A 44 -9.19 -4.91 5.67
CA ASN A 44 -8.98 -6.25 6.23
C ASN A 44 -8.13 -7.14 5.30
N VAL A 45 -6.89 -6.74 5.07
CA VAL A 45 -5.97 -7.42 4.13
C VAL A 45 -4.66 -7.77 4.80
N ASN A 46 -4.17 -8.97 4.51
CA ASN A 46 -2.82 -9.35 4.91
C ASN A 46 -1.81 -8.90 3.85
N PHE A 47 -0.95 -7.92 4.18
CA PHE A 47 0.18 -7.47 3.36
C PHE A 47 1.52 -7.90 3.94
N THR A 48 1.57 -8.93 4.79
CA THR A 48 2.83 -9.39 5.35
C THR A 48 3.87 -9.66 4.25
N GLY A 49 5.00 -8.97 4.30
CA GLY A 49 6.07 -9.10 3.31
C GLY A 49 5.75 -8.55 1.92
N LEU A 50 4.73 -7.71 1.75
CA LEU A 50 4.42 -7.06 0.48
C LEU A 50 5.59 -6.19 0.01
N SER A 51 5.93 -6.28 -1.28
CA SER A 51 6.88 -5.38 -1.94
C SER A 51 6.17 -4.48 -2.94
N LEU A 52 6.29 -3.17 -2.75
CA LEU A 52 5.84 -2.13 -3.68
C LEU A 52 7.05 -1.34 -4.16
N GLU A 53 7.33 -1.37 -5.46
CA GLU A 53 8.41 -0.63 -6.11
C GLU A 53 7.84 0.19 -7.27
N CYS A 54 8.29 1.44 -7.42
CA CYS A 54 7.86 2.34 -8.51
C CYS A 54 6.33 2.55 -8.64
N ALA A 55 5.55 2.23 -7.61
CA ALA A 55 4.08 2.24 -7.70
C ALA A 55 3.47 3.62 -7.43
N ASN A 56 2.35 3.92 -8.10
CA ASN A 56 1.55 5.10 -7.78
C ASN A 56 0.47 4.77 -6.75
N MET A 57 0.68 5.15 -5.49
CA MET A 57 -0.24 4.94 -4.37
C MET A 57 -0.99 6.22 -3.97
N SER A 58 -1.04 7.24 -4.84
CA SER A 58 -1.68 8.50 -4.50
C SER A 58 -3.15 8.33 -4.13
N GLY A 59 -3.57 8.91 -3.00
CA GLY A 59 -4.95 8.82 -2.50
C GLY A 59 -5.38 7.43 -2.00
N ALA A 60 -4.43 6.50 -1.89
CA ALA A 60 -4.67 5.16 -1.36
C ALA A 60 -5.28 5.17 0.03
N ARG A 61 -6.21 4.26 0.31
CA ARG A 61 -6.80 4.09 1.64
C ARG A 61 -6.59 2.67 2.13
N ILE A 62 -5.70 2.49 3.08
CA ILE A 62 -5.41 1.21 3.71
C ILE A 62 -6.00 1.23 5.11
N SER A 63 -6.82 0.24 5.44
CA SER A 63 -7.43 0.11 6.76
C SER A 63 -7.45 -1.34 7.21
N ARG A 64 -7.18 -1.58 8.51
CA ARG A 64 -7.15 -2.94 9.09
C ARG A 64 -6.24 -3.88 8.29
N ALA A 65 -5.06 -3.42 7.90
CA ALA A 65 -4.11 -4.24 7.16
C ALA A 65 -2.97 -4.71 8.04
N ASP A 66 -2.51 -5.95 7.84
CA ASP A 66 -1.24 -6.39 8.41
C ASP A 66 -0.10 -5.90 7.52
N LEU A 67 0.71 -4.98 8.04
CA LEU A 67 1.80 -4.32 7.32
C LEU A 67 3.20 -4.83 7.75
N VAL A 68 3.27 -5.97 8.44
CA VAL A 68 4.56 -6.54 8.87
C VAL A 68 5.47 -6.80 7.66
N GLY A 69 6.65 -6.20 7.65
CA GLY A 69 7.65 -6.41 6.59
C GLY A 69 7.26 -5.84 5.23
N VAL A 70 6.29 -4.93 5.15
CA VAL A 70 5.96 -4.22 3.92
C VAL A 70 7.11 -3.29 3.52
N SER A 71 7.50 -3.36 2.26
CA SER A 71 8.44 -2.41 1.64
C SER A 71 7.69 -1.51 0.65
N ILE A 72 7.94 -0.20 0.75
CA ILE A 72 7.42 0.83 -0.16
C ILE A 72 8.61 1.67 -0.62
N ALA A 73 9.11 1.40 -1.84
CA ALA A 73 10.28 2.05 -2.39
C ALA A 73 9.91 2.78 -3.70
N GLU A 74 10.41 4.01 -3.86
CA GLU A 74 10.21 4.81 -5.08
C GLU A 74 8.74 5.04 -5.49
N CYS A 75 7.81 4.84 -4.54
CA CYS A 75 6.39 5.00 -4.78
C CYS A 75 5.92 6.45 -4.60
N ARG A 76 4.90 6.84 -5.37
CA ARG A 76 4.15 8.08 -5.13
C ARG A 76 3.12 7.85 -4.03
N ILE A 77 3.19 8.60 -2.93
CA ILE A 77 2.34 8.39 -1.73
C ILE A 77 1.45 9.59 -1.38
N ASP A 78 1.32 10.57 -2.27
CA ASP A 78 0.50 11.78 -2.03
C ASP A 78 -0.94 11.44 -1.67
N GLY A 79 -1.42 11.84 -0.49
CA GLY A 79 -2.79 11.54 -0.06
C GLY A 79 -3.01 10.09 0.43
N MET A 80 -1.98 9.23 0.43
CA MET A 80 -2.07 7.86 0.95
C MET A 80 -2.36 7.89 2.45
N ARG A 81 -3.30 7.06 2.90
CA ARG A 81 -3.70 6.93 4.30
C ARG A 81 -3.58 5.50 4.80
N ILE A 82 -3.04 5.33 6.01
CA ILE A 82 -3.04 4.09 6.77
C ILE A 82 -3.86 4.32 8.04
N ASP A 83 -4.93 3.54 8.21
CA ASP A 83 -5.93 3.67 9.28
C ASP A 83 -6.43 5.12 9.45
N GLY A 84 -6.61 5.81 8.31
CA GLY A 84 -7.10 7.18 8.25
C GLY A 84 -6.03 8.25 8.44
N ILE A 85 -4.82 7.91 8.87
CA ILE A 85 -3.71 8.86 9.08
C ILE A 85 -2.96 9.02 7.76
N LEU A 86 -2.62 10.27 7.40
CA LEU A 86 -1.88 10.57 6.18
C LEU A 86 -0.42 10.12 6.32
N VAL A 87 0.08 9.34 5.37
CA VAL A 87 1.45 8.80 5.43
C VAL A 87 2.50 9.93 5.41
N THR A 88 2.24 11.03 4.71
CA THR A 88 3.15 12.20 4.75
C THR A 88 3.24 12.81 6.14
N ASP A 89 2.16 12.78 6.94
CA ASP A 89 2.18 13.28 8.32
C ASP A 89 2.97 12.32 9.22
N MET A 90 2.81 11.00 9.03
CA MET A 90 3.61 9.99 9.73
C MET A 90 5.12 10.16 9.45
N LEU A 91 5.48 10.36 8.17
CA LEU A 91 6.87 10.59 7.77
C LEU A 91 7.41 11.92 8.31
N ALA A 92 6.61 12.99 8.29
CA ALA A 92 6.99 14.26 8.87
C ALA A 92 7.23 14.16 10.38
N ALA A 93 6.35 13.45 11.11
CA ALA A 93 6.51 13.19 12.53
C ALA A 93 7.80 12.40 12.82
N TYR A 94 8.06 11.32 12.07
CA TYR A 94 9.29 10.54 12.20
C TYR A 94 10.54 11.40 11.97
N ARG A 95 10.56 12.19 10.89
CA ARG A 95 11.69 13.08 10.57
C ARG A 95 11.90 14.13 11.66
N ALA A 96 10.84 14.76 12.16
CA ALA A 96 10.95 15.74 13.23
C ALA A 96 11.60 15.16 14.51
N GLU A 97 11.35 13.88 14.82
CA GLU A 97 11.95 13.20 15.97
C GLU A 97 13.42 12.78 15.77
N HIS A 98 13.84 12.57 14.51
CA HIS A 98 15.14 11.95 14.20
C HIS A 98 16.15 12.91 13.55
N GLU A 99 15.69 13.97 12.88
CA GLU A 99 16.52 15.00 12.24
C GLU A 99 16.81 16.18 13.18
N ALA A 100 16.12 16.28 14.33
CA ALA A 100 16.38 17.30 15.35
C ALA A 100 17.57 16.97 16.28
N LYS A 101 18.40 15.97 15.91
CA LYS A 101 19.63 15.56 16.59
C LYS A 101 20.83 15.74 15.69
#